data_AF-A0A4V5N6U4-F1
#
_entry.id   AF-A0A4V5N6U4-F1
#
_cell.length_a   1.000
_cell.length_b   1.000
_cell.length_c   1.000
_cell.angle_alpha   90.00
_cell.angle_beta   90.00
_cell.angle_gamma   90.00
#
_symmetry.space_group_name_H-M   'P 1'
#
loop_
_entity.id
_entity.type
_entity.pdbx_description
1 polymer ?
#
loop_
_entity_poly.entity_id
_entity_poly.type
_entity_poly.pdbx_seq_one_letter_code
_entity_poly.pdbx_strand_id
1 'polypeptide(L)'
;DSAIRKRSSTTTTPIHTKSLGIPTSLTRLYFYWAADDHWVAVSTRDQLIATRGRHGGGKGEVSSLEEACKPVMEIDKHGIPHAFPVVAEHGRAVAGKVAEWIGQITAAL
;
A
#
# COMPACT_ATOMS: atom_id res chain seq x y z
N ASP A 1 -9.34 38.16 -29.58
CA ASP A 1 -8.74 36.95 -30.15
C ASP A 1 -7.48 36.64 -29.35
N SER A 2 -7.58 35.74 -28.37
CA SER A 2 -6.51 35.49 -27.39
C SER A 2 -6.12 34.02 -27.44
N ALA A 3 -4.99 33.73 -28.09
CA ALA A 3 -4.45 32.39 -28.24
C ALA A 3 -3.87 31.88 -26.91
N ILE A 4 -4.56 30.91 -26.30
CA ILE A 4 -4.08 30.15 -25.14
C ILE A 4 -2.99 29.17 -25.61
N ARG A 5 -1.75 29.39 -25.14
CA ARG A 5 -0.61 28.49 -25.33
C ARG A 5 -0.87 27.16 -24.64
N LYS A 6 -0.94 26.07 -25.42
CA LYS A 6 -0.99 24.68 -24.94
C LYS A 6 0.28 24.36 -24.16
N ARG A 7 0.17 23.91 -22.90
CA ARG A 7 1.24 23.19 -22.20
C ARG A 7 1.09 21.71 -22.49
N SER A 8 1.90 21.22 -23.42
CA SER A 8 2.16 19.79 -23.56
C SER A 8 3.15 19.33 -22.48
N SER A 9 3.03 18.05 -22.16
CA SER A 9 3.98 17.21 -21.40
C SER A 9 3.71 17.06 -19.91
N THR A 10 3.13 15.91 -19.57
CA THR A 10 3.56 15.16 -18.39
C THR A 10 3.49 13.68 -18.77
N THR A 11 4.54 13.22 -19.42
CA THR A 11 4.80 11.79 -19.57
C THR A 11 4.99 11.23 -18.15
N THR A 12 3.95 10.58 -17.64
CA THR A 12 4.00 9.77 -16.40
C THR A 12 4.95 8.62 -16.67
N THR A 13 6.22 8.83 -16.32
CA THR A 13 7.26 7.82 -16.44
C THR A 13 7.33 7.15 -15.09
N PRO A 14 7.07 5.84 -14.96
CA PRO A 14 7.06 5.19 -13.66
C PRO A 14 8.46 5.28 -13.04
N ILE A 15 8.58 6.03 -11.94
CA ILE A 15 9.77 6.09 -11.09
C ILE A 15 10.07 4.67 -10.62
N HIS A 16 11.10 4.10 -11.23
CA HIS A 16 11.73 2.89 -10.74
C HIS A 16 12.38 3.19 -9.39
N THR A 17 12.07 2.38 -8.38
CA THR A 17 12.58 2.48 -7.01
C THR A 17 14.11 2.57 -6.91
N LYS A 18 14.85 2.11 -7.93
CA LYS A 18 16.31 2.27 -8.04
C LYS A 18 16.77 3.73 -8.16
N SER A 19 15.96 4.61 -8.78
CA SER A 19 16.29 6.02 -9.01
C SER A 19 16.25 6.86 -7.72
N LEU A 20 15.41 6.48 -6.75
CA LEU A 20 15.26 7.20 -5.48
C LEU A 20 16.35 6.85 -4.43
N GLY A 21 17.30 5.98 -4.77
CA GLY A 21 18.38 5.60 -3.87
C GLY A 21 17.93 4.85 -2.61
N ILE A 22 16.77 4.18 -2.66
CA ILE A 22 16.27 3.37 -1.54
C ILE A 22 17.26 2.25 -1.28
N PRO A 23 17.91 2.16 -0.10
CA PRO A 23 18.75 1.02 0.24
C PRO A 23 17.93 -0.27 0.12
N THR A 24 18.48 -1.26 -0.59
CA THR A 24 17.88 -2.60 -0.73
C THR A 24 17.67 -3.32 0.62
N SER A 25 18.26 -2.80 1.70
CA SER A 25 18.10 -3.27 3.07
C SER A 25 16.86 -2.72 3.80
N LEU A 26 16.13 -1.77 3.24
CA LEU A 26 14.93 -1.25 3.90
C LEU A 26 13.80 -2.27 3.84
N THR A 27 13.40 -2.75 5.02
CA THR A 27 12.31 -3.71 5.19
C THR A 27 11.00 -3.07 4.75
N ARG A 28 10.31 -3.70 3.80
CA ARG A 28 8.97 -3.28 3.37
C ARG A 28 7.94 -3.86 4.32
N LEU A 29 7.07 -3.00 4.84
CA LEU A 29 6.05 -3.38 5.79
C LEU A 29 4.66 -3.23 5.16
N TYR A 30 3.86 -4.28 5.31
CA TYR A 30 2.50 -4.37 4.80
C TYR A 30 1.55 -4.73 5.94
N PHE A 31 0.44 -4.01 6.06
CA PHE A 31 -0.62 -4.28 7.03
C PHE A 31 -1.92 -4.56 6.30
N TYR A 32 -2.57 -5.67 6.64
CA TYR A 32 -3.92 -5.98 6.21
C TYR A 32 -4.85 -5.90 7.41
N TRP A 33 -5.82 -4.98 7.37
CA TRP A 33 -6.74 -4.73 8.46
C TRP A 33 -8.12 -5.29 8.13
N ALA A 34 -8.75 -5.98 9.08
CA ALA A 34 -10.19 -6.24 8.98
C ALA A 34 -10.96 -4.90 8.98
N ALA A 35 -12.06 -4.84 8.21
CA ALA A 35 -12.93 -3.67 8.17
C ALA A 35 -13.63 -3.43 9.53
N ASP A 36 -14.11 -4.51 10.13
CA ASP A 36 -14.84 -4.52 11.40
C ASP A 36 -14.16 -5.44 12.43
N ASP A 37 -12.94 -5.06 12.83
CA ASP A 37 -12.19 -5.75 13.86
C ASP A 37 -12.75 -5.39 15.25
N HIS A 38 -13.16 -6.39 16.03
CA HIS A 38 -13.69 -6.17 17.38
C HIS A 38 -12.58 -5.96 18.44
N TRP A 39 -11.32 -6.24 18.08
CA TRP A 39 -10.16 -6.17 18.96
C TRP A 39 -9.33 -4.92 18.69
N VAL A 40 -9.36 -4.43 17.45
CA VAL A 40 -8.72 -3.18 17.06
C VAL A 40 -9.80 -2.15 16.74
N ALA A 41 -9.90 -1.12 17.57
CA ALA A 41 -10.84 -0.03 17.35
C ALA A 41 -10.61 0.62 15.97
N VAL A 42 -11.69 0.82 15.22
CA VAL A 42 -11.70 1.48 13.91
C VAL A 42 -10.97 2.82 13.93
N SER A 43 -11.21 3.64 14.97
CA SER A 43 -10.55 4.94 15.12
C SER A 43 -9.03 4.82 15.27
N THR A 44 -8.53 3.83 16.02
CA THR A 44 -7.10 3.58 16.19
C THR A 44 -6.45 3.13 14.89
N ARG A 45 -7.09 2.21 14.16
CA ARG A 45 -6.63 1.78 12.83
C ARG A 45 -6.54 2.96 11.89
N ASP A 46 -7.61 3.74 11.77
CA ASP A 46 -7.69 4.84 10.80
C ASP A 46 -6.70 5.95 11.13
N GLN A 47 -6.50 6.26 12.42
CA GLN A 47 -5.47 7.21 12.86
C GLN A 47 -4.06 6.70 12.54
N LEU A 48 -3.78 5.40 12.72
CA LEU A 48 -2.48 4.82 12.38
C LEU A 48 -2.22 4.88 10.87
N ILE A 49 -3.23 4.55 10.05
CA ILE A 49 -3.16 4.66 8.59
C ILE A 49 -2.89 6.10 8.18
N ALA A 50 -3.60 7.08 8.74
CA ALA A 50 -3.42 8.49 8.40
C ALA A 50 -2.03 9.04 8.79
N THR A 51 -1.47 8.58 9.90
CA THR A 51 -0.20 9.10 10.44
C THR A 51 1.04 8.38 9.90
N ARG A 52 0.91 7.09 9.56
CA ARG A 52 2.05 6.23 9.19
C ARG A 52 1.90 5.57 7.83
N GLY A 53 0.67 5.39 7.35
CA GLY A 53 0.40 4.71 6.10
C GLY A 53 0.96 5.46 4.90
N ARG A 54 1.36 4.70 3.89
CA ARG A 54 1.69 5.23 2.58
C ARG A 54 0.44 5.77 1.91
N HIS A 55 0.55 6.94 1.29
CA HIS A 55 -0.50 7.57 0.48
C HIS A 55 -1.02 6.60 -0.58
N GLY A 56 -2.33 6.64 -0.79
CA GLY A 56 -3.02 5.76 -1.74
C GLY A 56 -2.95 4.27 -1.39
N GLY A 57 -2.54 3.89 -0.18
CA GLY A 57 -2.38 2.48 0.20
C GLY A 57 -1.31 1.78 -0.63
N GLY A 58 -0.26 2.51 -1.02
CA GLY A 58 0.82 1.99 -1.88
C GLY A 58 0.45 1.76 -3.33
N LYS A 59 -0.74 2.21 -3.76
CA LYS A 59 -1.10 2.29 -5.18
C LYS A 59 -0.66 3.64 -5.72
N GLY A 60 0.18 3.61 -6.74
CA GLY A 60 0.67 4.79 -7.41
C GLY A 60 2.17 5.02 -7.23
N GLU A 61 2.62 6.06 -7.90
CA GLU A 61 4.02 6.41 -7.97
C GLU A 61 4.46 7.10 -6.68
N VAL A 62 5.65 6.75 -6.20
CA VAL A 62 6.18 7.33 -4.96
C VAL A 62 7.03 8.54 -5.31
N SER A 63 6.66 9.71 -4.78
CA SER A 63 7.32 10.98 -5.10
C SER A 63 8.56 11.28 -4.25
N SER A 64 8.79 10.54 -3.15
CA SER A 64 9.94 10.74 -2.26
C SER A 64 10.42 9.46 -1.60
N LEU A 65 11.69 9.43 -1.18
CA LEU A 65 12.25 8.33 -0.39
C LEU A 65 11.49 8.13 0.92
N GLU A 66 11.11 9.22 1.60
CA GLU A 66 10.33 9.16 2.85
C GLU A 66 8.99 8.43 2.63
N GLU A 67 8.27 8.78 1.57
CA GLU A 67 7.00 8.14 1.24
C GLU A 67 7.20 6.66 0.85
N ALA A 68 8.34 6.35 0.23
CA ALA A 68 8.71 4.98 -0.13
C ALA A 68 9.01 4.11 1.08
N CYS A 69 9.45 4.72 2.19
CA CYS A 69 9.71 4.04 3.45
C CYS A 69 8.43 3.79 4.27
N LYS A 70 7.32 4.45 3.96
CA LYS A 70 6.07 4.26 4.69
C LYS A 70 5.45 2.88 4.42
N PRO A 71 4.85 2.22 5.43
CA PRO A 71 4.15 0.96 5.28
C PRO A 71 2.95 1.08 4.34
N VAL A 72 2.72 0.03 3.58
CA VAL A 72 1.46 -0.15 2.85
C VAL A 72 0.42 -0.66 3.84
N MET A 73 -0.72 0.01 3.94
CA MET A 73 -1.78 -0.36 4.87
C MET A 73 -3.10 -0.42 4.10
N GLU A 74 -3.72 -1.59 4.05
CA GLU A 74 -4.96 -1.83 3.32
C GLU A 74 -6.04 -2.35 4.26
N ILE A 75 -7.26 -1.82 4.12
CA ILE A 75 -8.44 -2.31 4.82
C ILE A 75 -9.13 -3.32 3.92
N ASP A 76 -9.44 -4.49 4.48
CA ASP A 76 -10.19 -5.55 3.84
C ASP A 76 -11.55 -5.04 3.34
N LYS A 77 -12.00 -5.62 2.22
CA LYS A 77 -13.32 -5.34 1.63
C LYS A 77 -14.21 -6.58 1.55
N HIS A 78 -13.72 -7.72 2.05
CA HIS A 78 -14.37 -9.02 1.94
C HIS A 78 -15.09 -9.44 3.24
N GLY A 79 -15.07 -8.61 4.28
CA GLY A 79 -15.72 -8.89 5.56
C GLY A 79 -14.95 -9.91 6.40
N ILE A 80 -13.62 -9.95 6.27
CA ILE A 80 -12.75 -10.88 6.98
C ILE A 80 -12.70 -10.49 8.47
N PRO A 81 -13.02 -11.41 9.40
CA PRO A 81 -12.96 -11.12 10.84
C PRO A 81 -11.53 -11.20 11.37
N HIS A 82 -11.32 -10.72 12.61
CA HIS A 82 -10.05 -10.86 13.33
C HIS A 82 -9.53 -12.31 13.33
N ALA A 83 -10.42 -13.26 13.59
CA ALA A 83 -10.13 -14.69 13.61
C ALA A 83 -10.16 -15.33 12.19
N PHE A 84 -9.62 -14.66 11.19
CA PHE A 84 -9.58 -15.14 9.80
C PHE A 84 -9.03 -16.57 9.60
N PRO A 85 -8.07 -17.09 10.40
CA PRO A 85 -7.54 -18.43 10.15
C PRO A 85 -8.53 -19.56 10.49
N VAL A 86 -9.62 -19.26 11.22
CA VAL A 86 -10.60 -20.27 11.66
C VAL A 86 -11.41 -20.82 10.48
N VAL A 87 -11.69 -19.99 9.48
CA VAL A 87 -12.44 -20.37 8.28
C VAL A 87 -11.49 -20.39 7.09
N ALA A 88 -11.41 -21.54 6.42
CA ALA A 88 -10.45 -21.75 5.32
C ALA A 88 -10.61 -20.74 4.16
N GLU A 89 -11.82 -20.25 3.91
CA GLU A 89 -12.08 -19.22 2.90
C GLU A 89 -11.39 -17.89 3.21
N HIS A 90 -11.52 -17.39 4.44
CA HIS A 90 -10.84 -16.16 4.87
C HIS A 90 -9.32 -16.35 4.86
N GLY A 91 -8.84 -17.53 5.28
CA GLY A 91 -7.43 -17.91 5.17
C GLY A 91 -6.92 -17.84 3.72
N ARG A 92 -7.67 -18.36 2.75
CA ARG A 92 -7.33 -18.27 1.32
C ARG A 92 -7.28 -16.82 0.83
N ALA A 93 -8.22 -15.98 1.24
CA ALA A 93 -8.24 -14.57 0.87
C ALA A 93 -6.99 -13.83 1.38
N VAL A 94 -6.65 -14.01 2.66
CA VAL A 94 -5.42 -13.42 3.25
C VAL A 94 -4.16 -13.98 2.58
N ALA A 95 -4.10 -15.28 2.32
CA ALA A 95 -2.97 -15.90 1.64
C ALA A 95 -2.77 -15.34 0.22
N GLY A 96 -3.85 -15.13 -0.53
CA GLY A 96 -3.81 -14.50 -1.85
C GLY A 96 -3.25 -13.08 -1.79
N LYS A 97 -3.65 -12.30 -0.79
CA LYS A 97 -3.14 -10.94 -0.58
C LYS A 97 -1.64 -10.94 -0.22
N VAL A 98 -1.22 -11.86 0.65
CA VAL A 98 0.20 -12.01 1.02
C VAL A 98 1.04 -12.43 -0.19
N ALA A 99 0.55 -13.34 -1.02
CA ALA A 99 1.25 -13.76 -2.24
C ALA A 99 1.46 -12.58 -3.22
N GLU A 100 0.47 -11.69 -3.36
CA GLU A 100 0.60 -10.45 -4.14
C GLU A 100 1.77 -9.59 -3.63
N TRP A 101 1.82 -9.34 -2.33
CA TRP A 101 2.87 -8.51 -1.73
C TRP A 101 4.25 -9.15 -1.78
N ILE A 102 4.37 -10.46 -1.59
CA ILE A 102 5.65 -11.17 -1.78
C ILE A 102 6.13 -10.98 -3.21
N GLY A 103 5.24 -11.14 -4.20
CA GLY A 103 5.57 -10.88 -5.62
C GLY A 103 6.13 -9.47 -5.84
N GLN A 104 5.52 -8.45 -5.23
CA GLN A 104 6.00 -7.07 -5.29
C GLN A 104 7.36 -6.86 -4.60
N ILE A 105 7.60 -7.54 -3.48
CA ILE A 105 8.89 -7.49 -2.76
C ILE A 105 9.98 -8.12 -3.64
N THR A 106 9.75 -9.33 -4.12
CA THR A 106 10.74 -10.09 -4.90
C THR A 106 11.03 -9.46 -6.26
N ALA A 107 10.03 -8.86 -6.92
CA ALA A 107 10.22 -8.19 -8.21
C ALA A 107 11.08 -6.93 -8.13
N ALA A 108 11.33 -6.43 -6.92
CA ALA A 108 12.06 -5.18 -6.70
C ALA A 108 13.40 -5.38 -5.97
N LEU A 109 13.80 -6.63 -5.75
CA LEU A 109 15.17 -7.04 -5.46
C LEU A 109 15.98 -7.05 -6.76
#